data_AF-Q5FJD7-F1
#
_entry.id   AF-Q5FJD7-F1
#
_cell.length_a   1.000
_cell.length_b   1.000
_cell.length_c   1.000
_cell.angle_alpha   90.00
_cell.angle_beta   90.00
_cell.angle_gamma   90.00
#
_symmetry.space_group_name_H-M   'P 1'
#
loop_
_entity.id
_entity.type
_entity.pdbx_description
1 polymer ?
#
loop_
_entity_poly.entity_id
_entity_poly.type
_entity_poly.pdbx_seq_one_letter_code
_entity_poly.pdbx_strand_id
1 'polypeptide(L)'
;MKPENLKKLLHNRNKIKHENSYIKEDKLNLTYVKINDLKNTKKATAFNMVRNKAIDNQLNKYLHPNSIHIRLKPYFEDKTLIHWIGILGDVTLPNSTNLNGSLLIDKISCYPNIEILDYHAWLNIDHIKYIGHQKQQLAIGDYIEGFSLVKQYGQGKYGLDATFIKKAGIFIGTNKPETLVSSYDRQDSWVVELNNNNLTKKNYENNYLTKNIKDFATTGAHVDARFQPSRYKKFQQRLEELQQGKSEDVLPLIDKTKKAYVATVVRSHAVEIPSISHKMPQLEVKNVMVKDSNRLIFAKYYLPYVIDIKVLGELKAGDIIQFTSEATPSNTGTFSKVTDFKLLTKHDFTPLPSNPNAFLAI
;
A
#
# COMPACT_ATOMS: atom_id res chain seq x y z
N MET A 1 -32.98 43.27 -24.41
CA MET A 1 -32.89 42.52 -23.12
C MET A 1 -32.10 43.37 -22.12
N LYS A 2 -32.62 43.65 -20.92
CA LYS A 2 -31.97 44.57 -19.96
C LYS A 2 -30.64 43.98 -19.43
N PRO A 3 -29.56 44.77 -19.26
CA PRO A 3 -28.23 44.28 -18.83
C PRO A 3 -28.23 43.53 -17.48
N GLU A 4 -29.16 43.87 -16.60
CA GLU A 4 -29.33 43.24 -15.27
C GLU A 4 -29.77 41.77 -15.36
N ASN A 5 -30.51 41.40 -16.41
CA ASN A 5 -30.90 40.01 -16.65
C ASN A 5 -29.73 39.16 -17.14
N LEU A 6 -28.74 39.75 -17.83
CA LEU A 6 -27.51 39.07 -18.22
C LEU A 6 -26.61 38.77 -17.00
N LYS A 7 -26.50 39.71 -16.05
CA LYS A 7 -25.76 39.47 -14.79
C LYS A 7 -26.39 38.38 -13.93
N LYS A 8 -27.74 38.33 -13.85
CA LYS A 8 -28.45 37.22 -13.17
C LYS A 8 -28.30 35.89 -13.90
N LEU A 9 -28.29 35.86 -15.22
CA LEU A 9 -28.03 34.65 -16.01
C LEU A 9 -26.57 34.18 -15.91
N LEU A 10 -25.59 35.08 -15.81
CA LEU A 10 -24.17 34.76 -15.57
C LEU A 10 -23.94 34.27 -14.14
N HIS A 11 -24.57 34.89 -13.13
CA HIS A 11 -24.51 34.39 -11.75
C HIS A 11 -25.28 33.08 -11.56
N ASN A 12 -26.35 32.84 -12.32
CA ASN A 12 -27.07 31.56 -12.29
C ASN A 12 -26.40 30.48 -13.14
N ARG A 13 -25.64 30.82 -14.19
CA ARG A 13 -24.74 29.88 -14.90
C ARG A 13 -23.53 29.51 -14.06
N ASN A 14 -23.00 30.41 -13.24
CA ASN A 14 -21.95 30.08 -12.27
C ASN A 14 -22.50 29.42 -10.98
N LYS A 15 -23.82 29.37 -10.83
CA LYS A 15 -24.55 28.51 -9.87
C LYS A 15 -25.10 27.24 -10.54
N ILE A 16 -24.61 26.87 -11.71
CA ILE A 16 -24.62 25.46 -12.11
C ILE A 16 -23.79 24.77 -11.03
N LYS A 17 -24.49 23.97 -10.23
CA LYS A 17 -23.95 23.09 -9.20
C LYS A 17 -22.46 22.81 -9.44
N HIS A 18 -21.59 23.33 -8.59
CA HIS A 18 -20.41 22.56 -8.22
C HIS A 18 -20.95 21.30 -7.53
N GLU A 19 -21.46 20.35 -8.32
CA GLU A 19 -21.26 18.95 -8.01
C GLU A 19 -19.74 18.86 -7.93
N ASN A 20 -19.22 18.94 -6.69
CA ASN A 20 -17.86 18.58 -6.37
C ASN A 20 -17.72 17.13 -6.84
N SER A 21 -17.38 16.94 -8.11
CA SER A 21 -17.09 15.64 -8.67
C SER A 21 -15.84 15.20 -7.94
N TYR A 22 -16.06 14.39 -6.91
CA TYR A 22 -15.00 13.80 -6.14
C TYR A 22 -14.11 13.03 -7.11
N ILE A 23 -12.89 13.55 -7.32
CA ILE A 23 -11.89 12.86 -8.12
C ILE A 23 -11.32 11.77 -7.24
N LYS A 24 -11.63 10.52 -7.58
CA LYS A 24 -11.15 9.35 -6.86
C LYS A 24 -9.62 9.35 -6.79
N GLU A 25 -9.07 9.41 -5.57
CA GLU A 25 -7.61 9.42 -5.33
C GLU A 25 -7.02 7.99 -5.27
N ASP A 26 -7.56 7.05 -6.05
CA ASP A 26 -7.26 5.62 -5.93
C ASP A 26 -5.98 5.16 -6.63
N LYS A 27 -5.15 6.10 -7.11
CA LYS A 27 -3.90 5.79 -7.80
C LYS A 27 -2.76 6.73 -7.41
N LEU A 28 -1.58 6.14 -7.30
CA LEU A 28 -0.30 6.82 -7.25
C LEU A 28 0.31 6.84 -8.66
N ASN A 29 0.49 8.02 -9.25
CA ASN A 29 1.18 8.17 -10.52
C ASN A 29 2.63 8.59 -10.26
N LEU A 30 3.56 7.67 -10.51
CA LEU A 30 4.99 7.91 -10.35
C LEU A 30 5.51 8.87 -11.44
N THR A 31 5.58 10.15 -11.09
CA THR A 31 6.21 11.18 -11.92
C THR A 31 7.74 11.00 -11.96
N TYR A 32 8.34 11.32 -13.10
CA TYR A 32 9.78 11.15 -13.31
C TYR A 32 10.36 12.28 -14.17
N VAL A 33 11.65 12.53 -14.01
CA VAL A 33 12.43 13.39 -14.90
C VAL A 33 12.85 12.57 -16.11
N LYS A 34 12.61 13.08 -17.33
CA LYS A 34 13.12 12.42 -18.53
C LYS A 34 14.63 12.55 -18.58
N ILE A 35 15.33 11.46 -18.89
CA ILE A 35 16.81 11.47 -18.95
C ILE A 35 17.34 12.54 -19.92
N ASN A 36 16.62 12.84 -21.00
CA ASN A 36 17.00 13.89 -21.95
C ASN A 36 16.93 15.30 -21.34
N ASP A 37 16.00 15.55 -20.40
CA ASP A 37 15.86 16.86 -19.74
C ASP A 37 17.07 17.16 -18.84
N LEU A 38 17.72 16.11 -18.31
CA LEU A 38 18.92 16.24 -17.48
C LEU A 38 20.16 16.71 -18.25
N LYS A 39 20.17 16.60 -19.59
CA LYS A 39 21.26 17.10 -20.43
C LYS A 39 21.22 18.61 -20.60
N ASN A 40 20.01 19.18 -20.58
CA ASN A 40 19.74 20.57 -20.96
C ASN A 40 19.38 21.47 -19.76
N THR A 41 19.30 20.92 -18.55
CA THR A 41 18.89 21.64 -17.34
C THR A 41 19.76 21.21 -16.16
N LYS A 42 20.07 22.14 -15.25
CA LYS A 42 20.74 21.81 -13.98
C LYS A 42 19.94 20.72 -13.26
N LYS A 43 20.60 19.61 -12.92
CA LYS A 43 19.96 18.41 -12.32
C LYS A 43 19.02 18.76 -11.16
N ALA A 44 19.52 19.57 -10.22
CA ALA A 44 18.73 20.01 -9.06
C ALA A 44 17.41 20.66 -9.49
N THR A 45 17.45 21.59 -10.45
CA THR A 45 16.24 22.27 -10.95
C THR A 45 15.24 21.27 -11.54
N ALA A 46 15.69 20.35 -12.40
CA ALA A 46 14.81 19.37 -13.03
C ALA A 46 14.11 18.46 -12.00
N PHE A 47 14.85 17.97 -10.99
CA PHE A 47 14.27 17.16 -9.93
C PHE A 47 13.27 17.93 -9.07
N ASN A 48 13.62 19.14 -8.61
CA ASN A 48 12.72 19.97 -7.79
C ASN A 48 11.45 20.37 -8.57
N MET A 49 11.54 20.61 -9.89
CA MET A 49 10.36 20.86 -10.73
C MET A 49 9.40 19.66 -10.77
N VAL A 50 9.92 18.45 -10.94
CA VAL A 50 9.09 17.23 -10.94
C VAL A 50 8.52 16.95 -9.55
N ARG A 51 9.28 17.21 -8.48
CA ARG A 51 8.78 17.12 -7.10
C ARG A 51 7.61 18.06 -6.87
N ASN A 52 7.73 19.34 -7.24
CA ASN A 52 6.64 20.31 -7.08
C ASN A 52 5.39 19.89 -7.87
N LYS A 53 5.54 19.32 -9.07
CA LYS A 53 4.40 18.71 -9.78
C LYS A 53 3.77 17.54 -9.02
N ALA A 54 4.55 16.74 -8.30
CA ALA A 54 4.01 15.67 -7.45
C ALA A 54 3.24 16.26 -6.26
N ILE A 55 3.72 17.36 -5.66
CA ILE A 55 3.00 18.07 -4.59
C ILE A 55 1.60 18.50 -5.06
N ASP A 56 1.52 19.15 -6.22
CA ASP A 56 0.26 19.72 -6.72
C ASP A 56 -0.76 18.64 -7.17
N ASN A 57 -0.25 17.52 -7.69
CA ASN A 57 -1.08 16.53 -8.38
C ASN A 57 -1.26 15.21 -7.64
N GLN A 58 -0.36 14.87 -6.71
CA GLN A 58 -0.30 13.54 -6.11
C GLN A 58 -0.49 13.52 -4.60
N LEU A 59 -0.32 14.63 -3.86
CA LEU A 59 -0.72 14.64 -2.45
C LEU A 59 -2.23 14.52 -2.30
N ASN A 60 -2.67 13.95 -1.18
CA ASN A 60 -4.09 13.79 -0.92
C ASN A 60 -4.77 15.14 -0.75
N LYS A 61 -5.95 15.27 -1.37
CA LYS A 61 -6.79 16.45 -1.31
C LYS A 61 -7.93 16.32 -0.32
N TYR A 62 -8.24 15.09 0.10
CA TYR A 62 -9.33 14.80 1.03
C TYR A 62 -8.82 14.16 2.32
N LEU A 63 -9.52 14.44 3.42
CA LEU A 63 -9.38 13.66 4.64
C LEU A 63 -10.12 12.34 4.46
N HIS A 64 -9.46 11.22 4.75
CA HIS A 64 -10.06 9.88 4.71
C HIS A 64 -10.23 9.34 6.14
N PRO A 65 -11.13 9.91 6.97
CA PRO A 65 -11.18 9.69 8.42
C PRO A 65 -11.55 8.25 8.82
N ASN A 66 -12.15 7.50 7.90
CA ASN A 66 -12.53 6.10 8.10
C ASN A 66 -11.46 5.11 7.58
N SER A 67 -10.24 5.58 7.27
CA SER A 67 -9.14 4.67 6.94
C SER A 67 -8.75 3.88 8.19
N ILE A 68 -9.41 2.75 8.40
CA ILE A 68 -8.97 1.71 9.33
C ILE A 68 -7.72 0.97 8.80
N HIS A 69 -7.22 1.38 7.64
CA HIS A 69 -6.03 0.81 7.01
C HIS A 69 -6.16 -0.70 6.77
N ILE A 70 -7.36 -1.16 6.42
CA ILE A 70 -7.72 -2.58 6.41
C ILE A 70 -6.87 -3.40 5.43
N ARG A 71 -6.36 -2.78 4.36
CA ARG A 71 -5.45 -3.45 3.40
C ARG A 71 -4.08 -3.77 4.00
N LEU A 72 -3.70 -3.18 5.13
CA LEU A 72 -2.47 -3.51 5.87
C LEU A 72 -2.68 -4.69 6.83
N LYS A 73 -3.91 -4.98 7.24
CA LYS A 73 -4.24 -6.07 8.18
C LYS A 73 -3.60 -7.42 7.82
N PRO A 74 -3.63 -7.90 6.56
CA PRO A 74 -3.09 -9.22 6.23
C PRO A 74 -1.58 -9.33 6.52
N TYR A 75 -0.84 -8.23 6.35
CA TYR A 75 0.59 -8.17 6.62
C TYR A 75 0.90 -8.21 8.12
N PHE A 76 0.03 -7.61 8.95
CA PHE A 76 0.11 -7.72 10.41
C PHE A 76 -0.14 -9.16 10.87
N GLU A 77 -1.17 -9.82 10.34
CA GLU A 77 -1.52 -11.20 10.70
C GLU A 77 -0.44 -12.20 10.27
N ASP A 78 0.13 -12.02 9.07
CA ASP A 78 1.20 -12.87 8.56
C ASP A 78 2.59 -12.55 9.15
N LYS A 79 2.72 -11.40 9.84
CA LYS A 79 4.01 -10.85 10.32
C LYS A 79 5.06 -10.74 9.21
N THR A 80 4.61 -10.41 8.00
CA THR A 80 5.46 -10.29 6.82
C THR A 80 5.75 -8.83 6.49
N LEU A 81 6.88 -8.60 5.83
CA LEU A 81 7.25 -7.27 5.36
C LEU A 81 6.40 -6.90 4.15
N ILE A 82 5.86 -5.70 4.16
CA ILE A 82 5.26 -5.08 2.99
C ILE A 82 6.32 -4.28 2.24
N HIS A 83 6.47 -4.51 0.93
CA HIS A 83 7.27 -3.66 0.04
C HIS A 83 6.36 -2.59 -0.55
N TRP A 84 6.63 -1.33 -0.21
CA TRP A 84 5.74 -0.23 -0.54
C TRP A 84 6.48 0.98 -1.11
N ILE A 85 5.71 1.83 -1.78
CA ILE A 85 6.10 3.17 -2.18
C ILE A 85 4.98 4.17 -1.83
N GLY A 86 5.34 5.38 -1.43
CA GLY A 86 4.39 6.47 -1.17
C GLY A 86 5.04 7.83 -1.34
N ILE A 87 4.31 8.92 -1.11
CA ILE A 87 4.81 10.29 -1.23
C ILE A 87 4.89 10.93 0.15
N LEU A 88 5.98 11.62 0.45
CA LEU A 88 6.07 12.42 1.67
C LEU A 88 5.09 13.60 1.59
N GLY A 89 3.99 13.52 2.34
CA GLY A 89 2.95 14.54 2.36
C GLY A 89 3.15 15.62 3.42
N ASP A 90 3.73 15.27 4.57
CA ASP A 90 3.99 16.20 5.67
C ASP A 90 4.98 15.60 6.68
N VAL A 91 5.42 16.41 7.65
CA VAL A 91 6.22 15.96 8.79
C VAL A 91 5.71 16.58 10.09
N THR A 92 5.72 15.79 11.17
CA THR A 92 5.53 16.32 12.53
C THR A 92 6.87 16.47 13.20
N LEU A 93 7.05 17.59 13.90
CA LEU A 93 8.24 17.84 14.71
C LEU A 93 8.11 17.15 16.07
N PRO A 94 9.26 16.81 16.70
CA PRO A 94 9.31 16.41 18.10
C PRO A 94 8.48 17.33 19.01
N ASN A 95 7.67 16.74 19.88
CA ASN A 95 6.84 17.42 20.86
C ASN A 95 6.62 16.52 22.09
N SER A 96 5.83 16.98 23.07
CA SER A 96 5.61 16.26 24.34
C SER A 96 4.97 14.88 24.20
N THR A 97 4.23 14.60 23.12
CA THR A 97 3.56 13.32 22.88
C THR A 97 4.23 12.48 21.80
N ASN A 98 4.98 13.11 20.90
CA ASN A 98 5.81 12.44 19.89
C ASN A 98 7.24 12.96 19.96
N LEU A 99 8.11 12.27 20.70
CA LEU A 99 9.47 12.74 20.98
C LEU A 99 10.41 12.73 19.77
N ASN A 100 10.10 11.95 18.72
CA ASN A 100 10.99 11.79 17.56
C ASN A 100 10.44 12.42 16.28
N GLY A 101 9.16 12.83 16.27
CA GLY A 101 8.48 13.27 15.05
C GLY A 101 8.05 12.09 14.17
N SER A 102 7.31 12.39 13.11
CA SER A 102 6.77 11.39 12.18
C SER A 102 6.68 11.93 10.76
N LEU A 103 6.80 11.03 9.78
CA LEU A 103 6.57 11.29 8.36
C LEU A 103 5.13 10.93 8.00
N LEU A 104 4.40 11.83 7.35
CA LEU A 104 3.13 11.49 6.71
C LEU A 104 3.43 10.96 5.32
N ILE A 105 3.07 9.71 5.08
CA ILE A 105 3.19 9.08 3.76
C ILE A 105 1.80 9.03 3.13
N ASP A 106 1.62 9.79 2.06
CA ASP A 106 0.42 9.77 1.23
C ASP A 106 0.50 8.67 0.16
N LYS A 107 -0.65 8.06 -0.15
CA LYS A 107 -0.86 7.06 -1.21
C LYS A 107 0.11 5.87 -1.13
N ILE A 108 0.24 5.32 0.07
CA ILE A 108 1.03 4.10 0.30
C ILE A 108 0.50 3.01 -0.61
N SER A 109 1.37 2.49 -1.46
CA SER A 109 1.03 1.55 -2.53
C SER A 109 1.99 0.37 -2.53
N CYS A 110 1.51 -0.79 -2.99
CA CYS A 110 2.39 -1.92 -3.31
C CYS A 110 3.46 -1.49 -4.32
N TYR A 111 4.67 -2.04 -4.23
CA TYR A 111 5.75 -1.79 -5.19
C TYR A 111 6.42 -3.12 -5.57
N PRO A 112 6.78 -3.36 -6.85
CA PRO A 112 6.77 -2.44 -7.99
C PRO A 112 5.40 -2.22 -8.66
N ASN A 113 4.43 -3.09 -8.40
CA ASN A 113 3.11 -3.01 -9.03
C ASN A 113 2.18 -2.13 -8.20
N ILE A 114 1.91 -0.93 -8.71
CA ILE A 114 1.21 0.12 -7.96
C ILE A 114 -0.26 -0.24 -7.74
N GLU A 115 -0.59 -0.55 -6.49
CA GLU A 115 -1.95 -0.59 -5.98
C GLU A 115 -1.99 0.06 -4.60
N ILE A 116 -2.90 1.02 -4.39
CA ILE A 116 -3.01 1.73 -3.10
C ILE A 116 -3.42 0.75 -1.99
N LEU A 117 -2.61 0.75 -0.94
CA LEU A 117 -2.86 0.11 0.34
C LEU A 117 -3.53 1.08 1.30
N ASP A 118 -3.07 2.34 1.29
CA ASP A 118 -3.61 3.39 2.13
C ASP A 118 -3.53 4.77 1.52
N TYR A 119 -4.48 5.63 1.89
CA TYR A 119 -4.40 7.04 1.55
C TYR A 119 -3.35 7.75 2.39
N HIS A 120 -3.29 7.52 3.70
CA HIS A 120 -2.34 8.20 4.57
C HIS A 120 -1.88 7.31 5.71
N ALA A 121 -0.57 7.21 5.95
CA ALA A 121 -0.07 6.69 7.21
C ALA A 121 1.07 7.52 7.78
N TRP A 122 1.06 7.64 9.11
CA TRP A 122 2.14 8.25 9.86
C TRP A 122 3.18 7.20 10.22
N LEU A 123 4.40 7.39 9.73
CA LEU A 123 5.57 6.61 10.09
C LEU A 123 6.40 7.40 11.11
N ASN A 124 6.41 6.96 12.36
CA ASN A 124 7.27 7.55 13.39
C ASN A 124 8.75 7.26 13.06
N ILE A 125 9.61 8.23 13.33
CA ILE A 125 11.06 8.12 13.12
C ILE A 125 11.67 6.95 13.92
N ASP A 126 11.15 6.65 15.11
CA ASP A 126 11.61 5.53 15.95
C ASP A 126 11.39 4.13 15.33
N HIS A 127 10.45 4.03 14.39
CA HIS A 127 10.21 2.81 13.63
C HIS A 127 11.11 2.73 12.40
N ILE A 128 11.82 3.78 11.99
CA ILE A 128 12.77 3.72 10.89
C ILE A 128 14.06 3.11 11.42
N LYS A 129 14.20 1.79 11.24
CA LYS A 129 15.28 0.98 11.77
C LYS A 129 16.57 1.09 10.96
N TYR A 130 16.46 1.42 9.67
CA TYR A 130 17.60 1.62 8.78
C TYR A 130 17.21 2.40 7.53
N ILE A 131 18.15 3.16 6.97
CA ILE A 131 18.03 3.79 5.65
C ILE A 131 19.12 3.25 4.69
N GLY A 132 18.76 2.95 3.45
CA GLY A 132 19.68 2.38 2.46
C GLY A 132 20.78 3.34 2.02
N HIS A 133 20.55 4.64 2.20
CA HIS A 133 21.53 5.70 1.99
C HIS A 133 22.10 6.14 3.35
N GLN A 134 23.41 6.33 3.49
CA GLN A 134 24.04 6.66 4.79
C GLN A 134 23.43 7.92 5.45
N LYS A 135 23.06 8.90 4.62
CA LYS A 135 22.49 10.18 4.98
C LYS A 135 21.42 10.55 3.96
N GLN A 136 20.17 10.70 4.37
CA GLN A 136 19.04 10.93 3.47
C GLN A 136 18.27 12.18 3.86
N GLN A 137 18.36 13.22 3.02
CA GLN A 137 17.43 14.35 3.10
C GLN A 137 16.12 13.99 2.40
N LEU A 138 15.00 14.44 2.96
CA LEU A 138 13.67 14.28 2.39
C LEU A 138 13.00 15.65 2.28
N ALA A 139 12.22 15.84 1.22
CA ALA A 139 11.38 17.01 1.00
C ALA A 139 9.93 16.57 0.75
N ILE A 140 8.97 17.43 1.09
CA ILE A 140 7.57 17.19 0.73
C ILE A 140 7.46 16.96 -0.78
N GLY A 141 6.72 15.92 -1.19
CA GLY A 141 6.61 15.48 -2.58
C GLY A 141 7.65 14.46 -3.05
N ASP A 142 8.63 14.09 -2.22
CA ASP A 142 9.52 12.96 -2.53
C ASP A 142 8.76 11.64 -2.47
N TYR A 143 9.07 10.72 -3.40
CA TYR A 143 8.67 9.33 -3.28
C TYR A 143 9.59 8.61 -2.29
N ILE A 144 9.02 7.78 -1.42
CA ILE A 144 9.74 6.97 -0.44
C ILE A 144 9.41 5.50 -0.73
N GLU A 145 10.44 4.70 -1.04
CA GLU A 145 10.37 3.25 -1.20
C GLU A 145 10.88 2.58 0.09
N GLY A 146 10.11 1.66 0.65
CA GLY A 146 10.46 1.02 1.91
C GLY A 146 9.93 -0.40 2.05
N PHE A 147 10.47 -1.08 3.06
CA PHE A 147 9.98 -2.36 3.57
C PHE A 147 9.57 -2.16 5.02
N SER A 148 8.35 -2.52 5.38
CA SER A 148 7.86 -2.32 6.75
C SER A 148 7.16 -3.57 7.27
N LEU A 149 7.31 -3.84 8.56
CA LEU A 149 6.27 -4.57 9.27
C LEU A 149 5.04 -3.67 9.45
N VAL A 150 3.92 -4.30 9.76
CA VAL A 150 2.69 -3.61 10.11
C VAL A 150 2.39 -3.85 11.58
N LYS A 151 1.95 -2.81 12.30
CA LYS A 151 1.43 -2.92 13.67
C LYS A 151 -0.02 -2.49 13.75
N GLN A 152 -0.72 -3.03 14.75
CA GLN A 152 -2.03 -2.54 15.16
C GLN A 152 -1.85 -1.49 16.27
N TYR A 153 -2.45 -0.31 16.11
CA TYR A 153 -2.36 0.78 17.11
C TYR A 153 -3.72 1.23 17.66
N GLY A 154 -4.78 0.51 17.31
CA GLY A 154 -6.13 0.69 17.82
C GLY A 154 -7.04 -0.43 17.34
N GLN A 155 -8.29 -0.46 17.80
CA GLN A 155 -9.24 -1.48 17.36
C GLN A 155 -9.45 -1.36 15.83
N GLY A 156 -8.97 -2.39 15.11
CA GLY A 156 -9.04 -2.43 13.64
C GLY A 156 -8.17 -1.42 12.90
N LYS A 157 -7.25 -0.68 13.55
CA LYS A 157 -6.37 0.31 12.90
C LYS A 157 -4.94 -0.19 12.77
N TYR A 158 -4.42 -0.17 11.55
CA TYR A 158 -3.10 -0.71 11.21
C TYR A 158 -2.18 0.39 10.66
N GLY A 159 -0.87 0.29 10.88
CA GLY A 159 0.08 1.28 10.39
C GLY A 159 1.47 0.69 10.17
N LEU A 160 2.33 1.47 9.53
CA LEU A 160 3.73 1.09 9.30
C LEU A 160 4.48 1.05 10.64
N ASP A 161 5.23 -0.04 10.84
CA ASP A 161 6.06 -0.26 12.02
C ASP A 161 7.54 -0.38 11.61
N ALA A 162 8.34 -1.27 12.22
CA ALA A 162 9.76 -1.45 11.92
C ALA A 162 10.03 -1.44 10.41
N THR A 163 10.69 -0.36 9.96
CA THR A 163 10.82 0.04 8.57
C THR A 163 12.28 0.16 8.16
N PHE A 164 12.60 -0.44 7.02
CA PHE A 164 13.78 -0.14 6.23
C PHE A 164 13.40 0.76 5.06
N ILE A 165 13.87 2.02 5.06
CA ILE A 165 13.71 2.91 3.91
C ILE A 165 14.81 2.59 2.92
N LYS A 166 14.46 2.02 1.77
CA LYS A 166 15.43 1.61 0.76
C LYS A 166 15.96 2.81 -0.02
N LYS A 167 15.07 3.67 -0.48
CA LYS A 167 15.36 4.86 -1.29
C LYS A 167 14.29 5.92 -1.08
N ALA A 168 14.67 7.19 -1.21
CA ALA A 168 13.72 8.29 -1.24
C ALA A 168 14.17 9.43 -2.16
N GLY A 169 13.28 9.93 -3.01
CA GLY A 169 13.57 11.03 -3.94
C GLY A 169 12.64 11.06 -5.14
N ILE A 170 13.20 11.30 -6.33
CA ILE A 170 12.43 11.47 -7.57
C ILE A 170 12.91 10.47 -8.63
N PHE A 171 11.97 9.91 -9.40
CA PHE A 171 12.31 8.99 -10.47
C PHE A 171 12.98 9.69 -11.66
N ILE A 172 13.85 8.97 -12.33
CA ILE A 172 14.29 9.25 -13.70
C ILE A 172 13.83 8.11 -14.61
N GLY A 173 13.72 8.39 -15.90
CA GLY A 173 13.56 7.35 -16.91
C GLY A 173 13.40 7.91 -18.32
N THR A 174 13.22 7.01 -19.29
CA THR A 174 13.11 7.41 -20.70
C THR A 174 11.66 7.67 -21.08
N ASN A 175 10.82 6.65 -20.91
CA ASN A 175 9.38 6.69 -21.24
C ASN A 175 8.49 6.34 -20.04
N LYS A 176 9.09 5.88 -18.95
CA LYS A 176 8.42 5.47 -17.71
C LYS A 176 9.35 5.72 -16.53
N PRO A 177 8.85 5.77 -15.29
CA PRO A 177 9.70 5.80 -14.10
C PRO A 177 10.54 4.52 -14.02
N GLU A 178 11.87 4.67 -13.97
CA GLU A 178 12.82 3.55 -14.01
C GLU A 178 13.68 3.50 -12.75
N THR A 179 14.31 4.62 -12.39
CA THR A 179 15.25 4.67 -11.26
C THR A 179 14.89 5.77 -10.28
N LEU A 180 14.67 5.43 -9.01
CA LEU A 180 14.49 6.40 -7.93
C LEU A 180 15.85 6.99 -7.52
N VAL A 181 16.02 8.29 -7.70
CA VAL A 181 17.26 9.02 -7.41
C VAL A 181 17.15 9.75 -6.08
N SER A 182 17.99 9.35 -5.13
CA SER A 182 17.96 9.86 -3.75
C SER A 182 18.90 11.02 -3.46
N SER A 183 19.98 11.12 -4.24
CA SER A 183 21.11 12.01 -3.99
C SER A 183 20.99 13.38 -4.68
N TYR A 184 19.78 13.79 -5.08
CA TYR A 184 19.60 15.10 -5.71
C TYR A 184 19.52 16.21 -4.65
N ASP A 185 20.02 17.39 -5.02
CA ASP A 185 19.99 18.58 -4.18
C ASP A 185 18.57 19.16 -4.10
N ARG A 186 17.99 19.09 -2.90
CA ARG A 186 16.65 19.61 -2.56
C ARG A 186 16.67 21.10 -2.21
N GLN A 187 17.84 21.72 -2.29
CA GLN A 187 18.08 23.12 -1.94
C GLN A 187 17.57 23.39 -0.52
N ASP A 188 16.80 24.45 -0.34
CA ASP A 188 16.21 24.84 0.93
C ASP A 188 14.83 24.20 1.19
N SER A 189 14.43 23.22 0.38
CA SER A 189 13.12 22.57 0.48
C SER A 189 13.11 21.24 1.23
N TRP A 190 14.26 20.76 1.73
CA TRP A 190 14.25 19.59 2.62
C TRP A 190 13.42 19.88 3.89
N VAL A 191 13.01 18.86 4.61
CA VAL A 191 12.23 19.05 5.86
C VAL A 191 12.72 18.13 6.97
N VAL A 192 13.30 17.00 6.59
CA VAL A 192 13.95 16.07 7.50
C VAL A 192 15.20 15.51 6.86
N GLU A 193 16.21 15.28 7.67
CA GLU A 193 17.45 14.60 7.33
C GLU A 193 17.61 13.41 8.27
N LEU A 194 17.68 12.21 7.70
CA LEU A 194 17.82 10.95 8.42
C LEU A 194 19.25 10.41 8.27
N ASN A 195 19.81 9.89 9.36
CA ASN A 195 21.16 9.32 9.37
C ASN A 195 21.18 7.97 10.08
N ASN A 196 21.97 7.03 9.54
CA ASN A 196 22.26 5.78 10.24
C ASN A 196 23.32 6.00 11.31
N ASN A 197 23.06 5.51 12.53
CA ASN A 197 24.05 5.41 13.60
C ASN A 197 24.60 3.97 13.69
N ASN A 198 25.51 3.73 14.65
CA ASN A 198 26.14 2.41 14.80
C ASN A 198 25.12 1.31 15.16
N LEU A 199 24.07 1.65 15.91
CA LEU A 199 23.03 0.70 16.31
C LEU A 199 22.16 0.30 15.12
N THR A 200 21.78 1.24 14.25
CA THR A 200 20.97 0.92 13.06
C THR A 200 21.73 0.05 12.07
N LYS A 201 23.03 0.33 11.84
CA LYS A 201 23.89 -0.48 10.99
C LYS A 201 23.99 -1.91 11.50
N LYS A 202 24.30 -2.08 12.80
CA LYS A 202 24.38 -3.39 13.43
C LYS A 202 23.04 -4.15 13.35
N ASN A 203 21.93 -3.46 13.58
CA ASN A 203 20.59 -4.08 13.46
C ASN A 203 20.29 -4.54 12.03
N TYR A 204 20.65 -3.72 11.04
CA TYR A 204 20.48 -4.09 9.63
C TYR A 204 21.35 -5.30 9.24
N GLU A 205 22.63 -5.28 9.58
CA GLU A 205 23.57 -6.35 9.26
C GLU A 205 23.22 -7.66 9.96
N ASN A 206 22.97 -7.59 11.27
CA ASN A 206 22.79 -8.79 12.08
C ASN A 206 21.37 -9.36 12.02
N ASN A 207 20.35 -8.54 11.76
CA ASN A 207 18.96 -8.98 11.82
C ASN A 207 18.20 -8.86 10.50
N TYR A 208 18.31 -7.74 9.78
CA TYR A 208 17.61 -7.60 8.50
C TYR A 208 18.21 -8.51 7.41
N LEU A 209 19.53 -8.44 7.19
CA LEU A 209 20.20 -9.23 6.15
C LEU A 209 20.19 -10.73 6.41
N THR A 210 20.22 -11.13 7.68
CA THR A 210 20.13 -12.53 8.15
C THR A 210 18.69 -13.04 8.21
N LYS A 211 17.70 -12.21 7.84
CA LYS A 211 16.26 -12.50 7.85
C LYS A 211 15.67 -12.78 9.25
N ASN A 212 16.32 -12.32 10.31
CA ASN A 212 15.76 -12.31 11.65
C ASN A 212 14.86 -11.07 11.84
N ILE A 213 13.71 -11.08 11.18
CA ILE A 213 12.78 -9.94 11.11
C ILE A 213 12.20 -9.57 12.48
N LYS A 214 12.04 -10.56 13.37
CA LYS A 214 11.56 -10.32 14.74
C LYS A 214 12.55 -9.42 15.51
N ASP A 215 13.83 -9.77 15.49
CA ASP A 215 14.85 -8.98 16.20
C ASP A 215 15.12 -7.65 15.51
N PHE A 216 15.02 -7.60 14.17
CA PHE A 216 15.05 -6.33 13.44
C PHE A 216 14.01 -5.33 13.96
N ALA A 217 12.82 -5.83 14.31
CA ALA A 217 11.70 -5.02 14.78
C ALA A 217 11.81 -4.61 16.26
N THR A 218 12.17 -5.56 17.13
CA THR A 218 12.15 -5.35 18.59
C THR A 218 13.38 -4.62 19.12
N THR A 219 14.46 -4.53 18.35
CA THR A 219 15.62 -3.72 18.73
C THR A 219 15.25 -2.23 18.84
N GLY A 220 15.80 -1.57 19.87
CA GLY A 220 15.67 -0.13 20.07
C GLY A 220 16.45 0.72 19.07
N ALA A 221 17.09 0.12 18.06
CA ALA A 221 17.85 0.85 17.05
C ALA A 221 16.91 1.62 16.11
N HIS A 222 17.16 2.91 15.93
CA HIS A 222 16.46 3.75 14.95
C HIS A 222 17.38 4.86 14.43
N VAL A 223 17.02 5.45 13.30
CA VAL A 223 17.80 6.54 12.68
C VAL A 223 17.81 7.80 13.54
N ASP A 224 18.85 8.61 13.38
CA ASP A 224 18.88 9.96 13.92
C ASP A 224 18.19 10.91 12.93
N ALA A 225 17.41 11.86 13.44
CA ALA A 225 16.68 12.83 12.61
C ALA A 225 17.05 14.27 12.94
N ARG A 226 17.22 15.09 11.90
CA ARG A 226 17.29 16.55 11.98
C ARG A 226 16.16 17.16 11.17
N PHE A 227 15.55 18.21 11.67
CA PHE A 227 14.40 18.86 11.03
C PHE A 227 14.73 20.27 10.59
N GLN A 228 14.07 20.73 9.53
CA GLN A 228 13.95 22.15 9.24
C GLN A 228 12.48 22.53 9.00
N PRO A 229 12.09 23.79 9.26
CA PRO A 229 10.73 24.25 8.99
C PRO A 229 10.34 24.03 7.52
N SER A 230 9.20 23.39 7.31
CA SER A 230 8.62 23.25 5.97
C SER A 230 8.13 24.61 5.46
N ARG A 231 8.43 24.90 4.20
CA ARG A 231 7.87 26.03 3.45
C ARG A 231 6.55 25.69 2.76
N TYR A 232 6.18 24.41 2.77
CA TYR A 232 4.93 23.92 2.22
C TYR A 232 3.86 23.92 3.30
N LYS A 233 2.61 24.18 2.89
CA LYS A 233 1.44 24.14 3.77
C LYS A 233 1.35 22.77 4.44
N LYS A 234 1.09 22.77 5.75
CA LYS A 234 0.88 21.54 6.53
C LYS A 234 -0.35 20.80 6.03
N PHE A 235 -0.42 19.50 6.27
CA PHE A 235 -1.53 18.64 5.84
C PHE A 235 -2.89 19.20 6.24
N GLN A 236 -3.07 19.60 7.50
CA GLN A 236 -4.32 20.18 8.01
C GLN A 236 -4.68 21.48 7.27
N GLN A 237 -3.70 22.37 7.04
CA GLN A 237 -3.93 23.62 6.31
C GLN A 237 -4.35 23.37 4.86
N ARG A 238 -3.74 22.37 4.19
CA ARG A 238 -4.13 21.99 2.83
C ARG A 238 -5.57 21.48 2.79
N LEU A 239 -5.99 20.69 3.79
CA LEU A 239 -7.36 20.19 3.87
C LEU A 239 -8.39 21.30 4.12
N GLU A 240 -8.07 22.27 4.99
CA GLU A 240 -8.95 23.41 5.29
C GLU A 240 -9.19 24.31 4.08
N GLU A 241 -8.13 24.60 3.32
CA GLU A 241 -8.19 25.50 2.16
C GLU A 241 -8.93 24.92 0.96
N LEU A 242 -8.88 23.59 0.78
CA LEU A 242 -9.54 22.94 -0.35
C LEU A 242 -11.06 22.99 -0.25
N GLN A 243 -11.65 23.35 0.90
CA GLN A 243 -13.10 23.30 1.17
C GLN A 243 -13.75 21.95 0.78
N GLN A 244 -12.93 20.93 0.61
CA GLN A 244 -13.31 19.61 0.14
C GLN A 244 -13.63 18.76 1.36
N GLY A 245 -14.84 18.19 1.39
CA GLY A 245 -15.36 17.41 2.52
C GLY A 245 -14.54 16.14 2.80
N LYS A 246 -14.91 15.44 3.88
CA LYS A 246 -14.42 14.09 4.17
C LYS A 246 -14.80 13.17 3.00
N SER A 247 -13.84 12.37 2.54
CA SER A 247 -14.17 11.28 1.61
C SER A 247 -14.83 10.13 2.35
N GLU A 248 -15.85 9.54 1.74
CA GLU A 248 -16.43 8.26 2.19
C GLU A 248 -15.75 7.05 1.55
N ASP A 249 -14.74 7.26 0.70
CA ASP A 249 -13.99 6.18 0.08
C ASP A 249 -13.27 5.36 1.14
N VAL A 250 -13.65 4.09 1.22
CA VAL A 250 -12.94 3.08 1.99
C VAL A 250 -12.32 2.12 1.01
N LEU A 251 -11.00 1.93 1.13
CA LEU A 251 -10.27 0.92 0.38
C LEU A 251 -10.70 -0.47 0.86
N PRO A 252 -11.45 -1.24 0.07
CA PRO A 252 -11.94 -2.53 0.52
C PRO A 252 -10.81 -3.56 0.54
N LEU A 253 -10.88 -4.55 1.43
CA LEU A 253 -9.88 -5.62 1.49
C LEU A 253 -9.92 -6.44 0.18
N ILE A 254 -11.12 -6.87 -0.24
CA ILE A 254 -11.38 -7.50 -1.53
C ILE A 254 -12.03 -6.48 -2.46
N ASP A 255 -11.63 -6.44 -3.72
CA ASP A 255 -12.20 -5.50 -4.68
C ASP A 255 -13.67 -5.82 -4.99
N LYS A 256 -14.49 -4.77 -5.11
CA LYS A 256 -15.92 -4.89 -5.47
C LYS A 256 -16.13 -5.34 -6.92
N THR A 257 -15.08 -5.30 -7.73
CA THR A 257 -15.10 -5.78 -9.12
C THR A 257 -14.31 -7.08 -9.20
N LYS A 258 -14.71 -7.96 -10.12
CA LYS A 258 -14.00 -9.23 -10.35
C LYS A 258 -12.52 -9.02 -10.64
N LYS A 259 -11.69 -9.71 -9.87
CA LYS A 259 -10.23 -9.75 -10.00
C LYS A 259 -9.74 -11.19 -9.96
N ALA A 260 -8.57 -11.40 -10.55
CA ALA A 260 -7.84 -12.65 -10.43
C ALA A 260 -6.96 -12.63 -9.16
N TYR A 261 -6.98 -13.74 -8.43
CA TYR A 261 -6.20 -13.98 -7.24
C TYR A 261 -5.33 -15.21 -7.43
N VAL A 262 -4.20 -15.24 -6.74
CA VAL A 262 -3.29 -16.38 -6.66
C VAL A 262 -3.16 -16.80 -5.21
N ALA A 263 -3.11 -18.10 -4.94
CA ALA A 263 -2.89 -18.63 -3.60
C ALA A 263 -2.07 -19.93 -3.65
N THR A 264 -1.39 -20.23 -2.54
CA THR A 264 -0.65 -21.50 -2.37
C THR A 264 -1.50 -22.48 -1.57
N VAL A 265 -1.70 -23.68 -2.11
CA VAL A 265 -2.39 -24.79 -1.46
C VAL A 265 -1.60 -25.24 -0.23
N VAL A 266 -2.29 -25.34 0.90
CA VAL A 266 -1.76 -25.97 2.11
C VAL A 266 -2.23 -27.42 2.16
N ARG A 267 -3.55 -27.64 2.09
CA ARG A 267 -4.16 -28.97 2.09
C ARG A 267 -5.63 -28.90 1.69
N SER A 268 -6.16 -30.02 1.21
CA SER A 268 -7.61 -30.25 1.12
C SER A 268 -8.05 -31.04 2.35
N HIS A 269 -9.18 -30.67 2.96
CA HIS A 269 -9.74 -31.39 4.12
C HIS A 269 -11.26 -31.25 4.16
N ALA A 270 -11.92 -32.07 4.97
CA ALA A 270 -13.37 -32.00 5.16
C ALA A 270 -13.69 -31.44 6.56
N VAL A 271 -14.65 -30.52 6.63
CA VAL A 271 -15.01 -29.81 7.88
C VAL A 271 -16.46 -30.13 8.25
N GLU A 272 -16.70 -30.42 9.52
CA GLU A 272 -18.06 -30.57 10.05
C GLU A 272 -18.69 -29.19 10.23
N ILE A 273 -19.87 -28.99 9.63
CA ILE A 273 -20.65 -27.77 9.81
C ILE A 273 -21.89 -28.15 10.63
N PRO A 274 -22.11 -27.57 11.82
CA PRO A 274 -23.17 -28.00 12.74
C PRO A 274 -24.58 -28.04 12.14
N SER A 275 -24.85 -27.24 11.11
CA SER A 275 -26.14 -27.16 10.41
C SER A 275 -26.27 -28.11 9.20
N ILE A 276 -25.24 -28.91 8.89
CA ILE A 276 -25.19 -29.77 7.70
C ILE A 276 -24.86 -31.20 8.13
N SER A 277 -25.67 -32.16 7.69
CA SER A 277 -25.57 -33.59 8.06
C SER A 277 -24.32 -34.32 7.54
N HIS A 278 -23.49 -33.67 6.75
CA HIS A 278 -22.28 -34.24 6.16
C HIS A 278 -21.13 -33.23 6.18
N LYS A 279 -19.89 -33.75 6.22
CA LYS A 279 -18.68 -32.92 6.16
C LYS A 279 -18.63 -32.17 4.82
N MET A 280 -18.29 -30.89 4.86
CA MET A 280 -18.09 -30.08 3.67
C MET A 280 -16.61 -30.06 3.28
N PRO A 281 -16.27 -30.34 2.02
CA PRO A 281 -14.91 -30.21 1.54
C PRO A 281 -14.46 -28.75 1.51
N GLN A 282 -13.24 -28.48 1.98
CA GLN A 282 -12.59 -27.17 1.96
C GLN A 282 -11.15 -27.27 1.48
N LEU A 283 -10.73 -26.25 0.74
CA LEU A 283 -9.32 -26.08 0.38
C LEU A 283 -8.70 -25.00 1.28
N GLU A 284 -7.75 -25.42 2.11
CA GLU A 284 -6.93 -24.49 2.88
C GLU A 284 -5.82 -23.94 1.99
N VAL A 285 -5.76 -22.60 1.89
CA VAL A 285 -4.74 -21.89 1.12
C VAL A 285 -4.06 -20.82 1.97
N LYS A 286 -2.85 -20.45 1.58
CA LYS A 286 -2.07 -19.35 2.16
C LYS A 286 -1.58 -18.38 1.08
N ASN A 287 -1.12 -17.20 1.49
CA ASN A 287 -0.60 -16.15 0.60
C ASN A 287 -1.59 -15.80 -0.52
N VAL A 288 -2.84 -15.53 -0.15
CA VAL A 288 -3.86 -15.12 -1.13
C VAL A 288 -3.56 -13.70 -1.58
N MET A 289 -3.15 -13.53 -2.83
CA MET A 289 -2.70 -12.25 -3.38
C MET A 289 -3.49 -11.86 -4.61
N VAL A 290 -3.65 -10.55 -4.84
CA VAL A 290 -4.12 -10.04 -6.14
C VAL A 290 -3.05 -10.35 -7.19
N LYS A 291 -3.43 -10.99 -8.30
CA LYS A 291 -2.48 -11.45 -9.31
C LYS A 291 -1.61 -10.34 -9.89
N ASP A 292 -2.20 -9.18 -10.18
CA ASP A 292 -1.52 -8.13 -10.93
C ASP A 292 -0.63 -7.25 -10.03
N SER A 293 -1.01 -7.06 -8.76
CA SER A 293 -0.30 -6.17 -7.83
C SER A 293 0.53 -6.88 -6.78
N ASN A 294 0.33 -8.20 -6.60
CA ASN A 294 0.85 -8.98 -5.48
C ASN A 294 0.41 -8.45 -4.10
N ARG A 295 -0.65 -7.64 -4.03
CA ARG A 295 -1.22 -7.21 -2.75
C ARG A 295 -1.76 -8.41 -1.99
N LEU A 296 -1.33 -8.59 -0.74
CA LEU A 296 -1.82 -9.64 0.14
C LEU A 296 -3.26 -9.33 0.58
N ILE A 297 -4.16 -10.28 0.37
CA ILE A 297 -5.56 -10.24 0.82
C ILE A 297 -5.72 -11.04 2.12
N PHE A 298 -5.14 -12.25 2.15
CA PHE A 298 -5.19 -13.13 3.31
C PHE A 298 -3.87 -13.89 3.44
N ALA A 299 -3.34 -13.91 4.67
CA ALA A 299 -2.23 -14.79 5.05
C ALA A 299 -2.65 -16.26 4.90
N LYS A 300 -3.86 -16.57 5.36
CA LYS A 300 -4.50 -17.88 5.31
C LYS A 300 -6.00 -17.72 5.06
N TYR A 301 -6.56 -18.56 4.19
CA TYR A 301 -7.98 -18.55 3.85
C TYR A 301 -8.49 -19.95 3.55
N TYR A 302 -9.78 -20.17 3.77
CA TYR A 302 -10.46 -21.42 3.44
C TYR A 302 -11.38 -21.19 2.25
N LEU A 303 -11.04 -21.78 1.10
CA LEU A 303 -11.87 -21.73 -0.09
C LEU A 303 -12.93 -22.84 -0.03
N PRO A 304 -14.19 -22.54 -0.39
CA PRO A 304 -15.18 -23.58 -0.57
C PRO A 304 -14.74 -24.49 -1.72
N TYR A 305 -14.85 -25.80 -1.52
CA TYR A 305 -14.50 -26.78 -2.55
C TYR A 305 -15.65 -26.93 -3.55
N VAL A 306 -15.74 -25.99 -4.49
CA VAL A 306 -16.79 -25.93 -5.53
C VAL A 306 -16.47 -26.85 -6.72
N ILE A 307 -17.46 -27.14 -7.56
CA ILE A 307 -17.30 -28.00 -8.76
C ILE A 307 -16.13 -27.51 -9.63
N ASP A 308 -15.99 -26.20 -9.79
CA ASP A 308 -14.94 -25.58 -10.60
C ASP A 308 -13.51 -25.91 -10.12
N ILE A 309 -13.30 -26.30 -8.86
CA ILE A 309 -11.98 -26.71 -8.38
C ILE A 309 -11.63 -28.14 -8.79
N LYS A 310 -12.66 -28.99 -9.03
CA LYS A 310 -12.47 -30.39 -9.40
C LYS A 310 -11.76 -30.55 -10.74
N VAL A 311 -11.86 -29.55 -11.61
CA VAL A 311 -11.19 -29.52 -12.91
C VAL A 311 -9.66 -29.50 -12.78
N LEU A 312 -9.14 -29.13 -11.59
CA LEU A 312 -7.71 -29.12 -11.32
C LEU A 312 -7.15 -30.49 -10.93
N GLY A 313 -8.01 -31.47 -10.65
CA GLY A 313 -7.59 -32.77 -10.13
C GLY A 313 -7.15 -32.68 -8.66
N GLU A 314 -6.36 -33.66 -8.24
CA GLU A 314 -5.73 -33.70 -6.92
C GLU A 314 -4.75 -32.54 -6.74
N LEU A 315 -4.95 -31.75 -5.67
CA LEU A 315 -4.07 -30.64 -5.29
C LEU A 315 -3.17 -31.05 -4.14
N LYS A 316 -1.87 -30.79 -4.28
CA LYS A 316 -0.82 -31.09 -3.33
C LYS A 316 -0.41 -29.84 -2.55
N ALA A 317 0.13 -30.05 -1.35
CA ALA A 317 0.71 -28.97 -0.56
C ALA A 317 1.83 -28.27 -1.36
N GLY A 318 1.76 -26.94 -1.46
CA GLY A 318 2.70 -26.13 -2.23
C GLY A 318 2.23 -25.80 -3.66
N ASP A 319 1.15 -26.42 -4.16
CA ASP A 319 0.60 -26.05 -5.46
C ASP A 319 0.13 -24.60 -5.47
N ILE A 320 0.34 -23.92 -6.59
CA ILE A 320 -0.10 -22.55 -6.79
C ILE A 320 -1.33 -22.60 -7.67
N ILE A 321 -2.43 -22.05 -7.17
CA ILE A 321 -3.69 -21.94 -7.90
C ILE A 321 -4.02 -20.47 -8.17
N GLN A 322 -4.73 -20.24 -9.27
CA GLN A 322 -5.36 -18.97 -9.60
C GLN A 322 -6.88 -19.16 -9.56
N PHE A 323 -7.61 -18.14 -9.12
CA PHE A 323 -9.08 -18.08 -9.21
C PHE A 323 -9.54 -16.64 -9.44
N THR A 324 -10.79 -16.46 -9.84
CA THR A 324 -11.44 -15.16 -9.98
C THR A 324 -12.50 -15.00 -8.90
N SER A 325 -12.58 -13.82 -8.28
CA SER A 325 -13.66 -13.47 -7.37
C SER A 325 -13.81 -11.95 -7.22
N GLU A 326 -14.79 -11.53 -6.45
CA GLU A 326 -15.04 -10.16 -6.02
C GLU A 326 -15.56 -10.16 -4.57
N ALA A 327 -15.66 -8.99 -3.96
CA ALA A 327 -16.17 -8.86 -2.61
C ALA A 327 -17.66 -9.24 -2.53
N THR A 328 -18.09 -9.83 -1.42
CA THR A 328 -19.54 -9.99 -1.17
C THR A 328 -20.23 -8.61 -1.06
N PRO A 329 -21.49 -8.46 -1.53
CA PRO A 329 -22.19 -7.18 -1.48
C PRO A 329 -22.30 -6.58 -0.08
N SER A 330 -22.39 -7.42 0.95
CA SER A 330 -22.56 -7.02 2.35
C SER A 330 -21.26 -6.95 3.15
N ASN A 331 -20.16 -7.53 2.67
CA ASN A 331 -18.88 -7.60 3.39
C ASN A 331 -17.67 -7.55 2.45
N THR A 332 -16.79 -6.58 2.65
CA THR A 332 -15.57 -6.44 1.84
C THR A 332 -14.40 -7.34 2.27
N GLY A 333 -14.59 -8.11 3.35
CA GLY A 333 -13.61 -9.04 3.92
C GLY A 333 -13.85 -10.50 3.59
N THR A 334 -14.81 -10.83 2.71
CA THR A 334 -15.08 -12.20 2.25
C THR A 334 -15.30 -12.24 0.75
N PHE A 335 -14.76 -13.28 0.10
CA PHE A 335 -15.00 -13.53 -1.32
C PHE A 335 -16.46 -13.91 -1.55
N SER A 336 -17.03 -13.46 -2.66
CA SER A 336 -18.36 -13.86 -3.12
C SER A 336 -18.31 -15.26 -3.76
N LYS A 337 -18.67 -15.38 -5.04
CA LYS A 337 -18.46 -16.60 -5.80
C LYS A 337 -17.00 -16.66 -6.27
N VAL A 338 -16.39 -17.83 -6.14
CA VAL A 338 -15.07 -18.14 -6.66
C VAL A 338 -15.21 -18.97 -7.94
N THR A 339 -14.57 -18.55 -9.03
CA THR A 339 -14.66 -19.17 -10.36
C THR A 339 -13.31 -19.22 -11.06
N ASP A 340 -13.26 -19.81 -12.26
CA ASP A 340 -12.12 -19.76 -13.19
C ASP A 340 -10.80 -20.27 -12.59
N PHE A 341 -10.90 -21.38 -11.87
CA PHE A 341 -9.76 -22.03 -11.23
C PHE A 341 -8.73 -22.50 -12.27
N LYS A 342 -7.45 -22.21 -12.02
CA LYS A 342 -6.32 -22.69 -12.81
C LYS A 342 -5.20 -23.15 -11.90
N LEU A 343 -4.62 -24.30 -12.20
CA LEU A 343 -3.38 -24.75 -11.58
C LEU A 343 -2.20 -24.09 -12.30
N LEU A 344 -1.33 -23.40 -11.55
CA LEU A 344 -0.13 -22.75 -12.09
C LEU A 344 1.13 -23.59 -11.85
N THR A 345 1.13 -24.48 -10.86
CA THR A 345 2.20 -25.46 -10.65
C THR A 345 2.10 -26.60 -11.66
N LYS A 346 3.23 -27.12 -12.15
CA LYS A 346 3.24 -28.29 -13.03
C LYS A 346 3.29 -29.57 -12.19
N HIS A 347 2.27 -30.41 -12.30
CA HIS A 347 2.30 -31.81 -11.87
C HIS A 347 1.35 -32.65 -12.74
N ASP A 348 1.52 -33.96 -12.70
CA ASP A 348 0.64 -34.88 -13.41
C ASP A 348 -0.80 -34.74 -12.91
N PHE A 349 -1.76 -34.76 -13.84
CA PHE A 349 -3.16 -34.68 -13.52
C PHE A 349 -3.63 -36.02 -12.94
N THR A 350 -4.10 -35.99 -11.69
CA THR A 350 -4.77 -37.12 -11.05
C THR A 350 -6.23 -36.72 -10.82
N PRO A 351 -7.21 -37.38 -11.45
CA PRO A 351 -8.61 -37.04 -11.26
C PRO A 351 -9.05 -37.33 -9.82
N LEU A 352 -9.85 -36.44 -9.24
CA LEU A 352 -10.46 -36.68 -7.94
C LEU A 352 -11.50 -37.79 -8.04
N PRO A 353 -11.67 -38.63 -7.00
CA PRO A 353 -12.71 -39.64 -6.99
C PRO A 353 -14.10 -38.99 -7.04
N SER A 354 -15.05 -39.73 -7.61
CA SER A 354 -16.45 -39.32 -7.76
C SER A 354 -17.12 -38.97 -6.42
N ASN A 355 -16.65 -39.57 -5.32
CA ASN A 355 -17.03 -39.19 -3.96
C ASN A 355 -15.93 -38.33 -3.32
N PRO A 356 -16.13 -37.00 -3.15
CA PRO A 356 -15.11 -36.13 -2.56
C PRO A 356 -14.75 -36.54 -1.12
N ASN A 357 -15.69 -37.16 -0.38
CA ASN A 357 -15.44 -37.64 0.98
C ASN A 357 -14.51 -38.86 1.04
N ALA A 358 -14.23 -39.53 -0.10
CA ALA A 358 -13.36 -40.71 -0.15
C ALA A 358 -11.85 -40.35 -0.23
N PHE A 359 -11.50 -39.17 -0.79
CA PHE A 359 -10.10 -38.70 -0.86
C PHE A 359 -9.76 -37.69 0.25
N LEU A 360 -10.77 -37.02 0.81
CA LEU A 360 -10.60 -36.12 1.96
C LEU A 360 -10.55 -36.88 3.30
N ALA A 361 -10.34 -38.21 3.24
CA ALA A 361 -10.47 -39.12 4.37
C ALA A 361 -9.23 -39.06 5.29
N ILE A 362 -9.40 -38.36 6.42
CA ILE A 362 -9.07 -38.70 7.83
C ILE A 362 -9.07 -37.38 8.62
#